data_AF-A0A3C0QL20-F1
#
_entry.id   AF-A0A3C0QL20-F1
#
_cell.length_a   1.000
_cell.length_b   1.000
_cell.length_c   1.000
_cell.angle_alpha   90.00
_cell.angle_beta   90.00
_cell.angle_gamma   90.00
#
_symmetry.space_group_name_H-M   'P 1'
#
loop_
_entity.id
_entity.type
_entity.pdbx_description
1 polymer ?
#
loop_
_entity_poly.entity_id
_entity_poly.type
_entity_poly.pdbx_seq_one_letter_code
_entity_poly.pdbx_strand_id
1 'polypeptide(L)'
;MKKLLTIFFIAALLTVMAAGCTAEDALGIGISTFMILCWGVLAIIGLLLLVLWIVTLVDCIKRSNDEFPGTGENTRTIWLVVLIVTFVVNFWWVAAIVYYFVVMKKMPRKK
;
A
#
# COMPACT_ATOMS: atom_id res chain seq x y z
N MET A 1 -14.38 1.07 2.48
CA MET A 1 -14.13 1.63 1.13
C MET A 1 -15.16 2.68 0.74
N LYS A 2 -16.46 2.35 0.61
CA LYS A 2 -17.51 3.33 0.23
C LYS A 2 -17.53 4.58 1.12
N LYS A 3 -17.58 4.41 2.45
CA LYS A 3 -17.62 5.54 3.41
C LYS A 3 -16.41 6.48 3.34
N LEU A 4 -15.21 5.95 3.04
CA LEU A 4 -13.99 6.75 2.93
C LEU A 4 -13.97 7.58 1.64
N LEU A 5 -14.42 6.98 0.54
CA LEU A 5 -14.59 7.66 -0.74
C LEU A 5 -15.62 8.79 -0.64
N THR A 6 -16.72 8.55 0.09
CA THR A 6 -17.77 9.56 0.33
C THR A 6 -17.23 10.74 1.15
N ILE A 7 -16.40 10.50 2.16
CA ILE A 7 -15.79 11.56 2.98
C ILE A 7 -14.84 12.42 2.15
N PHE A 8 -14.00 11.81 1.31
CA PHE A 8 -13.12 12.57 0.39
C PHE A 8 -13.92 13.40 -0.62
N PHE A 9 -15.00 12.85 -1.16
CA PHE A 9 -15.90 13.58 -2.06
C PHE A 9 -16.57 14.77 -1.37
N ILE A 10 -17.02 14.59 -0.12
CA ILE A 10 -17.65 15.66 0.68
C ILE A 10 -16.63 16.75 1.02
N ALA A 11 -15.40 16.39 1.38
CA ALA A 11 -14.33 17.35 1.67
C ALA A 11 -13.97 18.18 0.42
N ALA A 12 -13.85 17.54 -0.75
CA ALA A 12 -13.61 18.21 -2.02
C ALA A 12 -14.79 19.12 -2.42
N LEU A 13 -16.03 18.70 -2.15
CA LEU A 13 -17.23 19.50 -2.39
C LEU A 13 -17.29 20.72 -1.45
N LEU A 14 -16.92 20.55 -0.16
CA LEU A 14 -16.88 21.64 0.82
C LEU A 14 -15.87 22.71 0.43
N THR A 15 -14.70 22.32 -0.09
CA THR A 15 -13.67 23.27 -0.55
C THR A 15 -14.12 24.06 -1.78
N VAL A 16 -14.93 23.45 -2.66
CA VAL A 16 -15.52 24.14 -3.82
C VAL A 16 -16.62 25.12 -3.40
N MET A 17 -17.41 24.78 -2.38
CA MET A 17 -18.52 25.62 -1.89
C MET A 17 -18.08 26.78 -0.99
N ALA A 18 -16.88 26.72 -0.40
CA ALA A 18 -16.38 27.73 0.54
C ALA A 18 -15.69 28.95 -0.12
N ALA A 19 -15.41 28.90 -1.42
CA ALA A 19 -14.71 29.97 -2.11
C ALA A 19 -15.68 30.90 -2.86
N GLY A 20 -15.54 32.21 -2.65
CA GLY A 20 -16.28 33.23 -3.38
C GLY A 20 -15.98 33.13 -4.88
N CYS A 21 -17.01 33.27 -5.71
CA CYS A 21 -16.91 33.11 -7.16
C CYS A 21 -16.29 34.36 -7.82
N THR A 22 -14.96 34.53 -7.75
CA THR A 22 -14.21 35.41 -8.66
C THR A 22 -13.45 34.58 -9.70
N ALA A 23 -13.15 35.15 -10.87
CA ALA A 23 -12.51 34.42 -11.98
C ALA A 23 -11.08 33.96 -11.66
N GLU A 24 -10.38 34.70 -10.81
CA GLU A 24 -9.04 34.38 -10.32
C GLU A 24 -9.06 33.26 -9.26
N ASP A 25 -10.10 33.20 -8.43
CA ASP A 25 -10.31 32.10 -7.47
C ASP A 25 -10.68 30.78 -8.18
N ALA A 26 -11.42 30.84 -9.29
CA ALA A 26 -11.88 29.65 -10.02
C ALA A 26 -10.73 28.75 -10.53
N LEU A 27 -9.63 29.33 -11.01
CA LEU A 27 -8.44 28.57 -11.45
C LEU A 27 -7.67 27.98 -10.27
N GLY A 28 -7.53 28.72 -9.17
CA GLY A 28 -6.88 28.24 -7.95
C GLY A 28 -7.61 27.07 -7.30
N ILE A 29 -8.94 27.09 -7.31
CA ILE A 29 -9.78 25.99 -6.81
C ILE A 29 -9.65 24.75 -7.71
N GLY A 30 -9.66 24.93 -9.03
CA GLY A 30 -9.49 23.82 -9.98
C GLY A 30 -8.18 23.07 -9.77
N ILE A 31 -7.07 23.80 -9.64
CA ILE A 31 -5.73 23.21 -9.44
C ILE A 31 -5.61 22.55 -8.07
N SER A 32 -6.06 23.21 -7.00
CA SER A 32 -5.98 22.67 -5.64
C SER A 32 -6.86 21.42 -5.46
N THR A 33 -8.06 21.41 -6.00
CA THR A 33 -8.97 20.26 -5.96
C THR A 33 -8.39 19.08 -6.74
N PHE A 34 -7.83 19.32 -7.92
CA PHE A 34 -7.15 18.28 -8.70
C PHE A 34 -5.94 17.69 -7.96
N MET A 35 -5.14 18.55 -7.30
CA MET A 35 -3.98 18.13 -6.53
C MET A 35 -4.37 17.27 -5.31
N ILE A 36 -5.44 17.64 -4.60
CA ILE A 36 -5.96 16.88 -3.46
C ILE A 36 -6.50 15.51 -3.91
N LEU A 37 -7.22 15.45 -5.02
CA LEU A 37 -7.73 14.19 -5.56
C LEU A 37 -6.61 13.25 -6.00
N CYS A 38 -5.61 13.76 -6.74
CA CYS A 38 -4.43 12.98 -7.14
C CYS A 38 -3.65 12.46 -5.93
N TRP A 39 -3.42 13.31 -4.92
CA TRP A 39 -2.74 12.90 -3.69
C TRP A 39 -3.56 11.87 -2.90
N GLY A 40 -4.87 12.05 -2.82
CA GLY A 40 -5.78 11.11 -2.16
C GLY A 40 -5.77 9.72 -2.80
N VAL A 41 -5.78 9.65 -4.14
CA VAL A 41 -5.66 8.39 -4.88
C VAL A 41 -4.32 7.72 -4.64
N LEU A 42 -3.21 8.47 -4.68
CA LEU A 42 -1.88 7.94 -4.38
C LEU A 42 -1.78 7.44 -2.94
N ALA A 43 -2.36 8.15 -1.97
CA ALA A 43 -2.41 7.74 -0.58
C ALA A 43 -3.21 6.43 -0.40
N ILE A 44 -4.33 6.27 -1.11
CA ILE A 44 -5.11 5.03 -1.11
C ILE A 44 -4.30 3.87 -1.70
N ILE A 45 -3.62 4.08 -2.83
CA ILE A 45 -2.76 3.07 -3.45
C ILE A 45 -1.63 2.68 -2.49
N GLY A 46 -0.95 3.65 -1.88
CA GLY A 46 0.09 3.41 -0.88
C GLY A 46 -0.42 2.60 0.30
N LEU A 47 -1.64 2.88 0.77
CA LEU A 47 -2.26 2.13 1.87
C LEU A 47 -2.58 0.69 1.48
N LEU A 48 -3.04 0.41 0.26
CA LEU A 48 -3.26 -0.95 -0.23
C LEU A 48 -1.94 -1.74 -0.34
N LEU A 49 -0.88 -1.11 -0.85
CA LEU A 49 0.45 -1.71 -0.94
C LEU A 49 1.03 -1.99 0.45
N LEU A 50 0.78 -1.09 1.41
CA LEU A 50 1.20 -1.27 2.80
C LEU A 50 0.46 -2.43 3.47
N VAL A 51 -0.85 -2.57 3.22
CA VAL A 51 -1.62 -3.74 3.68
C VAL A 51 -1.05 -5.03 3.09
N LEU A 52 -0.74 -5.06 1.79
CA LEU A 52 -0.15 -6.22 1.13
C LEU A 52 1.20 -6.58 1.78
N TRP A 53 2.05 -5.60 2.06
CA TRP A 53 3.32 -5.83 2.75
C TRP A 53 3.12 -6.43 4.15
N ILE A 54 2.18 -5.89 4.96
CA ILE A 54 1.85 -6.44 6.27
C ILE A 54 1.37 -7.89 6.16
N VAL A 55 0.49 -8.20 5.20
CA VAL A 55 0.00 -9.56 4.96
C VAL A 55 1.16 -10.51 4.64
N THR A 56 2.10 -10.10 3.79
CA THR A 56 3.28 -10.92 3.47
C THR A 56 4.19 -11.12 4.67
N LEU A 57 4.30 -10.12 5.54
CA LEU A 57 5.12 -10.20 6.75
C LEU A 57 4.49 -11.15 7.79
N VAL A 58 3.18 -11.07 7.97
CA VAL A 58 2.43 -12.00 8.83
C VAL A 58 2.50 -13.44 8.31
N ASP A 59 2.38 -13.64 6.99
CA ASP A 59 2.54 -14.96 6.38
C ASP A 59 3.96 -15.51 6.61
N CYS A 60 4.99 -14.68 6.42
CA CYS A 60 6.38 -15.08 6.65
C CYS A 60 6.68 -15.44 8.11
N ILE A 61 6.04 -14.77 9.07
CA ILE A 61 6.17 -15.11 10.49
C ILE A 61 5.41 -16.40 10.82
N LYS A 62 4.22 -16.62 10.25
CA LYS A 62 3.39 -17.80 10.54
C LYS A 62 3.87 -19.06 9.81
N ARG A 63 4.61 -18.91 8.73
CA ARG A 63 5.16 -20.01 7.94
C ARG A 63 6.39 -20.61 8.63
N SER A 64 6.40 -21.94 8.74
CA SER A 64 7.52 -22.69 9.31
C SER A 64 8.65 -22.87 8.29
N ASN A 65 9.88 -23.08 8.76
CA ASN A 65 11.09 -23.13 7.92
C ASN A 65 11.05 -24.23 6.83
N ASP A 66 10.28 -25.29 7.06
CA ASP A 66 10.07 -26.44 6.18
C ASP A 66 9.14 -26.18 4.98
N GLU A 67 8.39 -25.07 4.99
CA GLU A 67 7.50 -24.68 3.88
C GLU A 67 8.14 -23.67 2.91
N PHE A 68 9.41 -23.30 3.11
CA PHE A 68 10.09 -22.38 2.20
C PHE A 68 10.82 -23.13 1.08
N PRO A 69 10.85 -22.59 -0.16
CA PRO A 69 11.63 -23.17 -1.24
C PRO A 69 13.12 -22.95 -0.98
N GLY A 70 13.78 -23.97 -0.43
CA GLY A 70 15.22 -23.95 -0.12
C GLY A 70 15.50 -24.60 1.23
N THR A 71 16.14 -25.77 1.18
CA THR A 71 16.56 -26.64 2.28
C THR A 71 17.65 -25.98 3.13
N GLY A 72 17.28 -24.93 3.86
CA GLY A 72 18.18 -24.18 4.73
C GLY A 72 17.47 -23.89 6.05
N GLU A 73 18.12 -24.22 7.16
CA GLU A 73 17.61 -24.01 8.53
C GLU A 73 17.18 -22.55 8.80
N ASN A 74 17.70 -21.62 7.99
CA ASN A 74 17.54 -20.16 8.14
C ASN A 74 16.73 -19.48 7.03
N THR A 75 16.05 -20.22 6.15
CA THR A 75 15.35 -19.63 4.98
C THR A 75 14.25 -18.64 5.39
N ARG A 76 13.53 -18.89 6.49
CA ARG A 76 12.57 -17.93 7.07
C ARG A 76 13.24 -16.63 7.49
N THR A 77 14.38 -16.74 8.17
CA THR A 77 15.15 -15.58 8.66
C THR A 77 15.62 -14.72 7.50
N ILE A 78 16.08 -15.33 6.40
CA ILE A 78 16.50 -14.61 5.19
C ILE A 78 15.33 -13.81 4.61
N TRP A 79 14.17 -14.43 4.42
CA TRP A 79 12.99 -13.74 3.88
C TRP A 79 12.48 -12.62 4.80
N LEU A 80 12.52 -12.84 6.11
CA LEU A 80 12.14 -11.84 7.10
C LEU A 80 13.11 -10.64 7.07
N VAL A 81 14.42 -10.90 7.00
CA VAL A 81 15.45 -9.85 6.85
C VAL A 81 15.24 -9.10 5.53
N VAL A 82 14.98 -9.78 4.42
CA VAL A 82 14.69 -9.13 3.13
C VAL A 82 13.47 -8.21 3.24
N LEU A 83 12.37 -8.65 3.85
CA LEU A 83 11.17 -7.84 4.03
C LEU A 83 11.42 -6.59 4.91
N ILE A 84 12.27 -6.70 5.95
CA ILE A 84 12.63 -5.58 6.82
C ILE A 84 13.61 -4.62 6.13
N VAL A 85 14.69 -5.13 5.51
CA VAL A 85 15.69 -4.31 4.84
C VAL A 85 15.05 -3.51 3.71
N THR A 86 14.21 -4.16 2.91
CA THR A 86 13.48 -3.50 1.81
C THR A 86 12.51 -2.44 2.33
N PHE A 87 11.97 -2.58 3.53
CA PHE A 87 11.21 -1.51 4.19
C PHE A 87 12.07 -0.30 4.54
N VAL A 88 13.27 -0.50 5.07
CA VAL A 88 14.21 0.60 5.38
C VAL A 88 14.64 1.35 4.13
N VAL A 89 14.92 0.66 3.01
CA VAL A 89 15.27 1.31 1.73
C VAL A 89 14.06 1.83 0.94
N ASN A 90 12.86 1.87 1.52
CA ASN A 90 11.62 2.33 0.85
C ASN A 90 11.17 1.47 -0.36
N PHE A 91 11.73 0.26 -0.51
CA PHE A 91 11.38 -0.72 -1.53
C PHE A 91 10.45 -1.83 -1.00
N TRP A 92 9.72 -1.58 0.09
CA TRP A 92 8.84 -2.56 0.75
C TRP A 92 7.83 -3.18 -0.22
N TRP A 93 7.31 -2.39 -1.16
CA TRP A 93 6.27 -2.81 -2.09
C TRP A 93 6.79 -3.83 -3.11
N VAL A 94 8.03 -3.66 -3.60
CA VAL A 94 8.67 -4.62 -4.49
C VAL A 94 8.89 -5.93 -3.76
N ALA A 95 9.39 -5.88 -2.54
CA ALA A 95 9.67 -7.06 -1.74
C ALA A 95 8.40 -7.86 -1.44
N ALA A 96 7.29 -7.18 -1.13
CA ALA A 96 5.99 -7.82 -0.92
C ALA A 96 5.51 -8.55 -2.18
N ILE A 97 5.65 -7.92 -3.36
CA ILE A 97 5.29 -8.53 -4.65
C ILE A 97 6.16 -9.75 -4.94
N VAL A 98 7.49 -9.63 -4.77
CA VAL A 98 8.43 -10.73 -4.98
C VAL A 98 8.14 -11.88 -4.03
N TYR A 99 7.91 -11.60 -2.74
CA TYR A 99 7.51 -12.61 -1.75
C TYR A 99 6.23 -13.33 -2.17
N TYR A 100 5.22 -12.57 -2.60
CA TYR A 100 3.95 -13.13 -3.03
C TYR A 100 4.13 -14.13 -4.20
N PHE A 101 4.90 -13.75 -5.23
CA PHE A 101 5.10 -14.63 -6.38
C PHE A 101 6.03 -15.82 -6.11
N VAL A 102 7.09 -15.62 -5.32
CA VAL A 102 8.10 -16.65 -5.09
C VAL A 102 7.66 -17.64 -4.01
N VAL A 103 7.01 -17.16 -2.96
CA VAL A 103 6.67 -17.95 -1.76
C VAL A 103 5.19 -18.31 -1.75
N MET A 104 4.28 -17.33 -1.67
CA MET A 104 2.84 -17.61 -1.54
C MET A 104 2.24 -18.33 -2.75
N LYS A 105 2.61 -17.93 -3.97
CA LYS A 105 2.05 -18.51 -5.20
C LYS A 105 2.63 -19.89 -5.52
N LYS A 106 3.92 -20.11 -5.32
CA LYS A 106 4.56 -21.40 -5.63
C LYS A 106 4.29 -22.46 -4.56
N MET A 107 4.22 -22.06 -3.30
CA MET A 107 4.05 -22.96 -2.16
C MET A 107 2.83 -22.49 -1.36
N PRO A 108 1.59 -22.71 -1.85
CA PRO A 108 0.40 -22.39 -1.07
C PRO A 108 0.40 -23.25 0.21
N ARG A 109 0.11 -22.63 1.36
CA ARG A 109 0.04 -23.34 2.64
C ARG A 109 -0.92 -24.53 2.52
N LYS A 110 -0.50 -25.74 2.90
CA LYS A 110 -1.48 -26.80 3.17
C LYS A 110 -2.37 -26.27 4.31
N LYS A 111 -3.67 -26.21 4.06
CA LYS A 111 -4.64 -25.64 5.01
C LYS A 111 -4.56 -26.39 6.34
#